data_AF-X0KTF2-F1
#
_entry.id   AF-X0KTF2-F1
#
_cell.length_a   1.000
_cell.length_b   1.000
_cell.length_c   1.000
_cell.angle_alpha   90.00
_cell.angle_beta   90.00
_cell.angle_gamma   90.00
#
_symmetry.space_group_name_H-M   'P 1'
#
loop_
_entity.id
_entity.type
_entity.pdbx_description
1 polymer ?
#
loop_
_entity_poly.entity_id
_entity_poly.type
_entity_poly.pdbx_seq_one_letter_code
_entity_poly.pdbx_strand_id
1 'polypeptide(L)'
;MAALTAVEGASSVCRGGIVSYSIGIKVNILGVSQSIITKHGAINGEVVEQMAAGARSITTLDTPTTWGLSTTGVAGPGTEEGKAPGTVFIGISRAGQDRAFWAVLLSGRSRCRQKSYHYEGAGAVERTST
;
A
#
# COMPACT_ATOMS: atom_id res chain seq x y z
N MET A 1 -7.91 -9.11 0.65
CA MET A 1 -7.59 -10.54 0.85
C MET A 1 -8.70 -11.47 0.37
N ALA A 2 -9.93 -11.37 0.88
CA ALA A 2 -11.02 -12.28 0.50
C ALA A 2 -11.19 -12.51 -1.02
N ALA A 3 -11.18 -11.43 -1.82
CA ALA A 3 -11.29 -11.54 -3.28
C ALA A 3 -10.11 -12.27 -3.94
N LEU A 4 -8.88 -12.10 -3.42
CA LEU A 4 -7.69 -12.79 -3.95
C LEU A 4 -7.73 -14.28 -3.62
N THR A 5 -8.13 -14.62 -2.39
CA THR A 5 -8.15 -16.01 -1.91
C THR A 5 -9.38 -16.79 -2.38
N ALA A 6 -10.38 -16.12 -2.96
CA ALA A 6 -11.56 -16.76 -3.54
C ALA A 6 -11.31 -17.37 -4.92
N VAL A 7 -10.20 -17.03 -5.58
CA VAL A 7 -9.83 -17.58 -6.89
C VAL A 7 -9.30 -19.00 -6.72
N GLU A 8 -9.78 -19.93 -7.54
CA GLU A 8 -9.26 -21.31 -7.54
C GLU A 8 -7.75 -21.32 -7.81
N GLY A 9 -7.01 -22.13 -7.05
CA GLY A 9 -5.55 -22.18 -7.13
C GLY A 9 -4.83 -20.99 -6.49
N ALA A 10 -5.52 -20.08 -5.79
CA ALA A 10 -4.89 -18.94 -5.12
C ALA A 10 -3.76 -19.33 -4.15
N SER A 11 -3.79 -20.54 -3.56
CA SER A 11 -2.72 -21.06 -2.70
C SER A 11 -1.37 -21.22 -3.41
N SER A 12 -1.36 -21.35 -4.75
CA SER A 12 -0.12 -21.44 -5.53
C SER A 12 0.62 -20.09 -5.67
N VAL A 13 -0.10 -18.97 -5.54
CA VAL A 13 0.44 -17.62 -5.80
C VAL A 13 0.37 -16.69 -4.59
N CYS A 14 -0.67 -16.81 -3.76
CA CYS A 14 -0.89 -15.97 -2.59
C CYS A 14 -0.30 -16.63 -1.35
N ARG A 15 0.81 -16.08 -0.85
CA ARG A 15 1.52 -16.61 0.33
C ARG A 15 0.90 -16.19 1.66
N GLY A 16 0.14 -15.10 1.66
CA GLY A 16 -0.52 -14.58 2.85
C GLY A 16 -0.81 -13.10 2.73
N GLY A 17 -1.24 -12.50 3.84
CA GLY A 17 -1.49 -11.07 3.91
C GLY A 17 -1.85 -10.64 5.33
N ILE A 18 -1.81 -9.32 5.55
CA ILE A 18 -2.10 -8.71 6.85
C ILE A 18 -3.16 -7.64 6.68
N VAL A 19 -4.14 -7.65 7.60
CA VAL A 19 -5.09 -6.55 7.78
C VAL A 19 -4.54 -5.65 8.89
N SER A 20 -3.83 -4.59 8.49
CA SER A 20 -3.10 -3.71 9.42
C SER A 20 -3.88 -2.44 9.74
N TYR A 21 -4.97 -2.53 10.51
CA TYR A 21 -5.78 -1.35 10.85
C TYR A 21 -5.03 -0.37 11.77
N SER A 22 -4.44 -0.87 12.86
CA SER A 22 -3.73 -0.03 13.82
C SER A 22 -2.33 0.40 13.32
N ILE A 23 -1.87 1.56 13.80
CA ILE A 23 -0.49 2.03 13.59
C ILE A 23 0.51 1.01 14.14
N GLY A 24 0.24 0.42 15.31
CA GLY A 24 1.11 -0.59 15.91
C GLY A 24 1.36 -1.80 15.01
N ILE A 25 0.35 -2.28 14.25
CA ILE A 25 0.57 -3.37 13.29
C ILE A 25 1.42 -2.90 12.12
N LYS A 26 1.15 -1.70 11.58
CA LYS A 26 1.95 -1.12 10.49
C LYS A 26 3.43 -1.04 10.87
N VAL A 27 3.72 -0.55 12.08
CA VAL A 27 5.10 -0.37 12.56
C VAL A 27 5.75 -1.69 12.92
N ASN A 28 5.14 -2.46 13.82
CA ASN A 28 5.80 -3.61 14.43
C ASN A 28 5.79 -4.86 13.53
N ILE A 29 4.81 -5.00 12.64
CA ILE A 29 4.68 -6.19 11.79
C ILE A 29 5.10 -5.89 10.36
N LEU A 30 4.68 -4.75 9.80
CA LEU A 30 5.02 -4.38 8.43
C LEU A 30 6.31 -3.55 8.33
N GLY A 31 6.96 -3.22 9.45
CA GLY A 31 8.22 -2.48 9.46
C GLY A 31 8.10 -1.05 8.95
N VAL A 32 6.90 -0.46 8.99
CA VAL A 32 6.71 0.94 8.64
C VAL A 32 7.41 1.83 9.66
N SER A 33 8.16 2.81 9.20
CA SER A 33 8.85 3.76 10.06
C SER A 33 7.86 4.60 10.87
N GLN A 34 8.00 4.55 12.19
CA GLN A 34 7.25 5.41 13.10
C GLN A 34 7.48 6.91 12.79
N SER A 35 8.68 7.30 12.38
CA SER A 35 8.99 8.70 12.09
C SER A 35 8.22 9.23 10.87
N ILE A 36 7.99 8.39 9.86
CA ILE A 36 7.21 8.75 8.67
C ILE A 36 5.74 8.89 9.05
N ILE A 37 5.20 7.98 9.86
CA ILE A 37 3.82 8.09 10.35
C ILE A 37 3.64 9.39 11.15
N THR A 38 4.57 9.73 12.04
CA THR A 38 4.50 10.97 12.82
C THR A 38 4.56 12.21 11.93
N LYS A 39 5.36 12.19 10.85
CA LYS A 39 5.57 13.35 9.97
C LYS A 39 4.48 13.51 8.90
N HIS A 40 3.97 12.41 8.36
CA HIS A 40 3.13 12.41 7.16
C HIS A 40 1.76 11.71 7.36
N GLY A 41 1.49 11.17 8.55
CA GLY A 41 0.29 10.39 8.86
C GLY A 41 0.39 8.93 8.42
N ALA A 42 -0.59 8.08 8.74
CA ALA A 42 -0.66 6.68 8.30
C ALA A 42 -1.27 6.52 6.90
N ILE A 43 -1.88 7.58 6.35
CA ILE A 43 -2.54 7.57 5.04
C ILE A 43 -1.68 8.35 4.04
N ASN A 44 -0.56 7.79 3.58
CA ASN A 44 0.32 8.45 2.60
C ASN A 44 1.10 7.45 1.73
N GLY A 45 1.80 7.99 0.73
CA GLY A 45 2.61 7.22 -0.23
C GLY A 45 3.76 6.42 0.38
N GLU A 46 4.60 7.07 1.20
CA GLU A 46 5.76 6.41 1.84
C GLU A 46 5.33 5.27 2.78
N VAL A 47 4.21 5.46 3.50
CA VAL A 47 3.64 4.42 4.37
C VAL A 47 3.14 3.25 3.55
N VAL A 48 2.39 3.50 2.47
CA VAL A 48 1.86 2.40 1.64
C VAL A 48 2.99 1.61 0.98
N GLU A 49 4.05 2.29 0.55
CA GLU A 49 5.25 1.67 0.00
C GLU A 49 5.92 0.74 1.02
N GLN A 50 6.14 1.22 2.25
CA GLN A 50 6.74 0.41 3.31
C GLN A 50 5.83 -0.74 3.72
N MET A 51 4.51 -0.55 3.72
CA MET A 51 3.56 -1.63 3.95
C MET A 51 3.66 -2.73 2.88
N ALA A 52 3.82 -2.38 1.60
CA ALA A 52 3.95 -3.36 0.51
C ALA A 52 5.27 -4.13 0.63
N ALA A 53 6.37 -3.44 0.92
CA ALA A 53 7.66 -4.06 1.16
C ALA A 53 7.63 -4.99 2.39
N GLY A 54 7.04 -4.51 3.49
CA GLY A 54 6.84 -5.27 4.73
C GLY A 54 6.03 -6.54 4.49
N ALA A 55 4.87 -6.42 3.84
CA ALA A 55 4.01 -7.56 3.52
C ALA A 55 4.74 -8.63 2.70
N ARG A 56 5.55 -8.24 1.72
CA ARG A 56 6.40 -9.17 0.96
C ARG A 56 7.46 -9.83 1.84
N SER A 57 8.15 -9.06 2.68
CA SER A 57 9.23 -9.55 3.53
C SER A 57 8.72 -10.59 4.54
N ILE A 58 7.63 -10.31 5.25
CA ILE A 58 7.09 -11.22 6.27
C ILE A 58 6.45 -12.48 5.70
N THR A 59 6.01 -12.45 4.43
CA THR A 59 5.46 -13.61 3.73
C THR A 59 6.53 -14.38 2.98
N THR A 60 7.78 -13.91 2.99
CA THR A 60 8.94 -14.66 2.51
C THR A 60 9.43 -15.57 3.64
N LEU A 61 8.89 -16.78 3.67
CA LEU A 61 9.27 -17.85 4.61
C LEU A 61 10.03 -18.93 3.83
N ASP A 62 9.40 -20.08 3.57
CA ASP A 62 10.04 -21.22 2.89
C ASP A 62 10.31 -20.96 1.39
N THR A 63 9.58 -20.03 0.78
CA THR A 63 9.75 -19.64 -0.62
C THR A 63 9.75 -18.12 -0.73
N PRO A 64 10.61 -17.52 -1.59
CA PRO A 64 10.61 -16.08 -1.83
C PRO A 64 9.26 -15.57 -2.32
N THR A 65 8.73 -14.54 -1.66
CA THR A 65 7.60 -13.76 -2.18
C THR A 65 8.12 -12.67 -3.11
N THR A 66 7.68 -12.68 -4.36
CA THR A 66 8.17 -11.77 -5.41
C THR A 66 7.46 -10.43 -5.41
N TRP A 67 6.20 -10.38 -4.97
CA TRP A 67 5.36 -9.19 -5.00
C TRP A 67 4.68 -8.94 -3.65
N GLY A 68 4.71 -7.69 -3.21
CA GLY A 68 3.91 -7.20 -2.09
C GLY A 68 2.93 -6.15 -2.58
N LEU A 69 1.71 -6.18 -2.04
CA LEU A 69 0.65 -5.20 -2.29
C LEU A 69 0.17 -4.64 -0.95
N SER A 70 -0.21 -3.37 -0.93
CA SER A 70 -0.76 -2.73 0.26
C SER A 70 -1.73 -1.62 -0.12
N THR A 71 -2.62 -1.29 0.81
CA THR A 71 -3.52 -0.14 0.68
C THR A 71 -3.66 0.58 2.02
N THR A 72 -3.71 1.90 1.99
CA THR A 72 -4.10 2.74 3.13
C THR A 72 -4.99 3.87 2.63
N GLY A 73 -6.01 4.27 3.38
CA GLY A 73 -7.00 5.20 2.85
C GLY A 73 -8.08 5.58 3.85
N VAL A 74 -8.86 6.58 3.48
CA VAL A 74 -10.02 7.07 4.23
C VAL A 74 -11.26 6.41 3.65
N ALA A 75 -11.82 5.41 4.35
CA ALA A 75 -13.06 4.76 3.91
C ALA A 75 -14.28 5.71 3.97
N GLY A 76 -14.23 6.70 4.88
CA GLY A 76 -15.31 7.66 5.13
C GLY A 76 -16.23 7.25 6.30
N PRO A 77 -17.31 8.01 6.54
CA PRO A 77 -17.80 9.14 5.74
C PRO A 77 -17.07 10.47 5.99
N GLY A 78 -16.29 10.58 7.07
CA GLY A 78 -15.57 11.79 7.44
C GLY A 78 -14.18 11.92 6.81
N THR A 79 -13.55 13.06 7.05
CA THR A 79 -12.12 13.27 6.76
C THR A 79 -11.25 12.65 7.84
N GLU A 80 -10.11 12.10 7.45
CA GLU A 80 -9.11 11.55 8.38
C GLU A 80 -7.72 12.02 7.94
N GLU A 81 -6.87 12.46 8.88
CA GLU A 81 -5.54 13.03 8.61
C GLU A 81 -5.52 14.12 7.52
N GLY A 82 -6.57 14.96 7.48
CA GLY A 82 -6.74 16.02 6.48
C GLY A 82 -7.11 15.53 5.07
N LYS A 83 -7.41 14.24 4.90
CA LYS A 83 -7.73 13.62 3.60
C LYS A 83 -9.23 13.36 3.48
N ALA A 84 -9.76 13.60 2.28
CA ALA A 84 -11.17 13.42 1.98
C ALA A 84 -11.58 11.93 2.00
N PRO A 85 -12.83 11.60 2.36
CA PRO A 85 -13.35 10.25 2.23
C PRO A 85 -13.20 9.75 0.78
N GLY A 86 -12.78 8.50 0.63
CA GLY A 86 -12.44 7.89 -0.66
C GLY A 86 -10.99 8.08 -1.11
N THR A 87 -10.14 8.75 -0.33
CA THR A 87 -8.70 8.78 -0.61
C THR A 87 -8.09 7.42 -0.35
N VAL A 88 -7.42 6.81 -1.35
CA VAL A 88 -6.73 5.54 -1.20
C VAL A 88 -5.34 5.61 -1.82
N PHE A 89 -4.34 5.16 -1.08
CA PHE A 89 -3.01 4.89 -1.59
C PHE A 89 -2.90 3.38 -1.82
N ILE A 90 -2.25 2.99 -2.91
CA ILE A 90 -1.98 1.59 -3.29
C ILE A 90 -0.48 1.44 -3.51
N GLY A 91 0.17 0.58 -2.72
CA GLY A 91 1.60 0.31 -2.82
C GLY A 91 1.86 -1.03 -3.49
N ILE A 92 2.91 -1.10 -4.32
CA ILE A 92 3.40 -2.34 -4.93
C ILE A 92 4.91 -2.43 -4.74
N SER A 93 5.37 -3.61 -4.32
CA SER A 93 6.79 -3.85 -4.06
C SER A 93 7.24 -5.12 -4.76
N ARG A 94 8.16 -5.01 -5.74
CA ARG A 94 8.73 -6.16 -6.48
C ARG A 94 10.12 -6.54 -5.93
N ALA A 95 10.41 -7.82 -5.83
CA ALA A 95 11.75 -8.30 -5.48
C ALA A 95 12.78 -7.90 -6.57
N GLY A 96 13.95 -7.39 -6.17
CA GLY A 96 15.03 -7.02 -7.08
C GLY A 96 14.81 -5.77 -7.93
N GLN A 97 13.72 -5.01 -7.73
CA GLN A 97 13.48 -3.72 -8.37
C GLN A 97 13.03 -2.67 -7.35
N ASP A 98 13.12 -1.40 -7.77
CA ASP A 98 12.63 -0.26 -7.02
C ASP A 98 11.12 -0.30 -6.78
N ARG A 99 10.71 0.40 -5.73
CA ARG A 99 9.37 0.36 -5.16
C ARG A 99 8.47 1.31 -5.96
N ALA A 100 7.23 0.90 -6.24
CA ALA A 100 6.26 1.71 -6.98
C ALA A 100 4.96 1.83 -6.19
N PHE A 101 4.38 3.02 -6.10
CA PHE A 101 3.07 3.18 -5.50
C PHE A 101 2.22 4.17 -6.28
N TRP A 102 0.92 3.94 -6.25
CA TRP A 102 -0.07 4.78 -6.91
C TRP A 102 -0.95 5.42 -5.86
N ALA A 103 -1.14 6.74 -5.95
CA ALA A 103 -2.16 7.41 -5.18
C ALA A 103 -3.43 7.46 -6.03
N VAL A 104 -4.50 6.84 -5.56
CA VAL A 104 -5.79 6.86 -6.25
C VAL A 104 -6.81 7.58 -5.38
N LEU A 105 -7.26 8.74 -5.84
CA LEU A 105 -8.41 9.37 -5.21
C LEU A 105 -9.67 8.73 -5.79
N LEU A 106 -10.32 7.86 -5.00
CA LEU A 106 -11.63 7.30 -5.31
C LEU A 106 -12.70 8.25 -4.77
N SER A 107 -12.91 9.38 -5.43
CA SER A 107 -13.98 10.30 -5.04
C SER A 107 -15.33 9.74 -5.50
N GLY A 108 -16.03 9.02 -4.61
CA GLY A 108 -17.35 8.44 -4.85
C GLY A 108 -17.34 7.10 -5.60
N ARG A 109 -18.51 6.45 -5.67
CA ARG A 109 -18.72 5.07 -6.20
C ARG A 109 -18.32 4.85 -7.68
N SER A 110 -17.91 5.87 -8.42
CA SER A 110 -17.78 5.79 -9.89
C SER A 110 -16.69 6.65 -10.53
N ARG A 111 -15.84 7.36 -9.75
CA ARG A 111 -14.78 8.19 -10.33
C ARG A 111 -13.42 7.96 -9.65
N CYS A 112 -12.57 7.18 -10.33
CA CYS A 112 -11.15 7.09 -10.02
C CYS A 112 -10.42 8.27 -10.67
N ARG A 113 -9.83 9.15 -9.88
CA ARG A 113 -8.77 10.04 -10.35
C ARG A 113 -7.45 9.39 -9.97
N GLN A 114 -6.79 8.80 -10.96
CA GLN A 114 -5.50 8.12 -10.78
C GLN A 114 -4.37 9.15 -10.87
N LYS A 115 -3.50 9.17 -9.86
CA LYS A 115 -2.22 9.88 -9.91
C LYS A 115 -1.10 8.87 -9.67
N SER A 116 -0.22 8.75 -10.66
CA SER A 116 0.90 7.81 -10.60
C SER A 116 2.14 8.54 -10.11
N TYR A 117 2.77 8.02 -9.06
CA TYR A 117 4.03 8.53 -8.55
C TYR A 117 5.07 7.42 -8.72
N HIS A 118 6.14 7.69 -9.46
CA HIS A 118 7.28 6.78 -9.56
C HIS A 118 8.41 7.35 -8.73
N TYR A 119 9.02 6.53 -7.87
CA TYR A 119 10.26 6.91 -7.20
C TYR A 119 11.43 6.22 -7.91
N GLU A 120 12.42 7.03 -8.32
CA GLU A 120 13.76 6.56 -8.66
C GLU A 120 14.70 7.15 -7.60
N GLY A 121 15.27 6.29 -6.75
CA GLY A 121 15.99 6.76 -5.55
C GLY A 121 15.08 7.44 -4.52
N ALA A 122 15.54 8.53 -3.89
CA ALA A 122 14.86 9.19 -2.75
C ALA A 122 13.77 10.22 -3.14
N GLY A 123 13.37 10.33 -4.42
CA GLY A 123 12.46 11.39 -4.89
C GLY A 123 11.25 10.89 -5.68
N ALA A 124 10.06 11.46 -5.40
CA ALA A 124 8.83 11.24 -6.17
C ALA A 124 8.90 11.97 -7.50
N VAL A 125 8.59 11.28 -8.59
CA VAL A 125 8.26 11.88 -9.88
C VAL A 125 6.78 11.60 -10.18
N GLU A 126 5.95 12.64 -10.17
CA GLU A 126 4.56 12.55 -10.62
C GLU A 126 4.54 12.32 -12.13
N ARG A 127 3.97 11.19 -12.57
CA ARG A 127 3.62 11.00 -13.99
C ARG A 127 2.15 11.31 -14.16
N THR A 128 1.86 12.41 -14.85
CA THR A 128 0.54 12.66 -15.43
C THR A 128 0.37 11.73 -16.63
N SER A 129 -0.57 10.79 -16.52
CA SER A 129 -1.03 10.00 -17.67
C SER A 129 -1.63 10.97 -18.70
N THR A 130 -1.13 10.93 -19.92
CA THR A 130 -1.71 11.60 -21.10
C THR A 130 -2.99 10.91 -21.52
#